data_AF-A0A1B6EJS4-F1
#
_entry.id   AF-A0A1B6EJS4-F1
#
_cell.length_a   1.000
_cell.length_b   1.000
_cell.length_c   1.000
_cell.angle_alpha   90.00
_cell.angle_beta   90.00
_cell.angle_gamma   90.00
#
_symmetry.space_group_name_H-M   'P 1'
#
loop_
_entity.id
_entity.type
_entity.pdbx_description
1 polymer ?
#
loop_
_entity_poly.entity_id
_entity_poly.type
_entity_poly.pdbx_seq_one_letter_code
_entity_poly.pdbx_strand_id
1 'polypeptide(L)'
;KSFEEPDEFEDAIFITPSRGSAPVCGHVANSVLAVDHVAVGAFETAFRLLNDQIGVVNFEPFRDLFMDIYGKSRAAFTLMPNLPTLNVHQLKKPKDGSGVISTFVQIDGLIQSLQSAYQLVTTAKFSEAIRKFEDILIKVPLLSVNTKQEQNEALELIKVCREYILGMKMETERRNLAKSQPDDQVRQCEMAAYFTHCQLQLIHKTLTLR
;
A
#
# COMPACT_ATOMS: atom_id res chain seq x y z
N LYS A 1 -24.92 -35.85 71.56
CA LYS A 1 -24.07 -35.11 70.60
C LYS A 1 -24.63 -35.41 69.23
N SER A 2 -25.49 -34.51 68.77
CA SER A 2 -26.05 -34.48 67.43
C SER A 2 -24.92 -34.45 66.40
N PHE A 3 -25.07 -35.26 65.35
CA PHE A 3 -24.23 -35.29 64.18
C PHE A 3 -24.55 -34.05 63.35
N GLU A 4 -23.64 -33.07 63.31
CA GLU A 4 -23.72 -31.94 62.38
C GLU A 4 -23.46 -32.48 60.97
N GLU A 5 -24.47 -32.42 60.11
CA GLU A 5 -24.32 -32.62 58.67
C GLU A 5 -23.40 -31.52 58.13
N PRO A 6 -22.42 -31.83 57.26
CA PRO A 6 -21.59 -30.81 56.66
C PRO A 6 -22.44 -29.94 55.74
N ASP A 7 -22.30 -28.62 55.92
CA ASP A 7 -22.99 -27.56 55.19
C ASP A 7 -23.12 -27.86 53.69
N GLU A 8 -24.31 -27.60 53.16
CA GLU A 8 -24.68 -27.68 51.75
C GLU A 8 -23.56 -27.08 50.88
N PHE A 9 -23.06 -27.88 49.93
CA PHE A 9 -22.23 -27.35 48.85
C PHE A 9 -23.11 -26.35 48.09
N GLU A 10 -22.92 -25.04 48.34
CA GLU A 10 -23.49 -24.00 47.49
C GLU A 10 -23.12 -24.34 46.04
N ASP A 11 -24.14 -24.66 45.23
CA ASP A 11 -24.01 -24.92 43.81
C ASP A 11 -23.37 -23.69 43.16
N ALA A 12 -22.04 -23.68 43.06
CA ALA A 12 -21.30 -22.63 42.38
C ALA A 12 -21.65 -22.70 40.88
N ILE A 13 -22.70 -21.98 40.49
CA ILE A 13 -23.18 -21.89 39.12
C ILE A 13 -22.03 -21.41 38.25
N PHE A 14 -21.51 -22.30 37.40
CA PHE A 14 -20.47 -21.95 36.45
C PHE A 14 -21.01 -20.95 35.42
N ILE A 15 -20.49 -19.73 35.44
CA ILE A 15 -20.81 -18.70 34.45
C ILE A 15 -19.67 -18.62 33.44
N THR A 16 -19.98 -18.84 32.16
CA THR A 16 -18.99 -18.69 31.08
C THR A 16 -18.60 -17.22 30.89
N PRO A 17 -17.29 -16.90 30.75
CA PRO A 17 -16.86 -15.53 30.54
C PRO A 17 -17.30 -15.01 29.16
N SER A 18 -17.68 -13.74 29.10
CA SER A 18 -17.96 -13.05 27.83
C SER A 18 -16.65 -12.82 27.04
N ARG A 19 -16.72 -12.91 25.71
CA ARG A 19 -15.59 -12.59 24.83
C ARG A 19 -15.13 -11.14 25.04
N GLY A 20 -13.85 -10.96 25.37
CA GLY A 20 -13.22 -9.64 25.41
C GLY A 20 -12.99 -9.05 24.01
N SER A 21 -12.78 -7.74 23.95
CA SER A 21 -12.41 -7.07 22.69
C SER A 21 -11.05 -7.56 22.20
N ALA A 22 -10.94 -7.82 20.90
CA ALA A 22 -9.64 -8.16 20.32
C ALA A 22 -8.72 -6.93 20.39
N PRO A 23 -7.44 -7.08 20.76
CA PRO A 23 -6.50 -5.96 20.89
C PRO A 23 -6.36 -5.16 19.57
N VAL A 24 -6.58 -5.85 18.46
CA VAL A 24 -6.55 -5.31 17.10
C VAL A 24 -7.72 -4.35 16.83
N CYS A 25 -8.91 -4.62 17.38
CA CYS A 25 -10.08 -3.75 17.20
C CYS A 25 -9.86 -2.38 17.86
N GLY A 26 -9.22 -2.35 19.04
CA GLY A 26 -8.86 -1.10 19.69
C GLY A 26 -7.82 -0.29 18.90
N HIS A 27 -6.94 -0.96 18.15
CA HIS A 27 -5.96 -0.29 17.32
C HIS A 27 -6.58 0.35 16.06
N VAL A 28 -7.42 -0.40 15.33
CA VAL A 28 -8.10 0.10 14.12
C VAL A 28 -8.96 1.33 14.42
N ALA A 29 -9.62 1.34 15.58
CA ALA A 29 -10.44 2.48 16.00
C ALA A 29 -9.63 3.78 16.19
N ASN A 30 -8.33 3.66 16.52
CA ASN A 30 -7.46 4.79 16.77
C ASN A 30 -6.61 5.18 15.54
N SER A 31 -6.56 4.34 14.50
CA SER A 31 -5.73 4.60 13.32
C SER A 31 -6.51 5.28 12.20
N VAL A 32 -5.91 6.32 11.63
CA VAL A 32 -6.38 7.05 10.45
C VAL A 32 -5.69 6.59 9.15
N LEU A 33 -4.77 5.63 9.25
CA LEU A 33 -3.98 5.13 8.12
C LEU A 33 -4.69 3.95 7.46
N ALA A 34 -4.95 4.03 6.16
CA ALA A 34 -5.62 2.96 5.42
C ALA A 34 -4.89 1.61 5.52
N VAL A 35 -3.55 1.61 5.57
CA VAL A 35 -2.73 0.39 5.68
C VAL A 35 -3.02 -0.42 6.94
N ASP A 36 -3.33 0.23 8.06
CA ASP A 36 -3.65 -0.47 9.31
C ASP A 36 -5.00 -1.18 9.22
N HIS A 37 -5.98 -0.55 8.56
CA HIS A 37 -7.29 -1.15 8.32
C HIS A 37 -7.20 -2.34 7.37
N VAL A 38 -6.37 -2.23 6.31
CA VAL A 38 -6.08 -3.34 5.38
C VAL A 38 -5.42 -4.51 6.09
N ALA A 39 -4.43 -4.25 6.96
CA ALA A 39 -3.73 -5.29 7.68
C ALA A 39 -4.67 -6.11 8.60
N VAL A 40 -5.71 -5.49 9.15
CA VAL A 40 -6.70 -6.19 10.00
C VAL A 40 -7.78 -6.90 9.19
N GLY A 41 -7.88 -6.62 7.89
CA GLY A 41 -8.94 -7.11 7.02
C GLY A 41 -10.23 -6.29 7.08
N ALA A 42 -10.17 -5.08 7.68
CA ALA A 42 -11.26 -4.12 7.66
C ALA A 42 -11.23 -3.32 6.34
N PHE A 43 -11.51 -4.00 5.22
CA PHE A 43 -11.39 -3.38 3.89
C PHE A 43 -12.40 -2.26 3.63
N GLU A 44 -13.61 -2.35 4.19
CA GLU A 44 -14.63 -1.31 4.01
C GLU A 44 -14.17 0.05 4.59
N THR A 45 -13.61 0.04 5.80
CA THR A 45 -13.10 1.25 6.43
C THR A 45 -11.84 1.76 5.73
N ALA A 46 -10.97 0.86 5.26
CA ALA A 46 -9.83 1.23 4.42
C ALA A 46 -10.25 1.92 3.12
N PHE A 47 -11.28 1.38 2.43
CA PHE A 47 -11.81 1.98 1.21
C PHE A 47 -12.42 3.36 1.46
N ARG A 48 -13.18 3.53 2.56
CA ARG A 48 -13.71 4.84 2.94
C ARG A 48 -12.59 5.84 3.18
N LEU A 49 -11.55 5.47 3.93
CA LEU A 49 -10.41 6.34 4.18
C LEU A 49 -9.68 6.74 2.89
N LEU A 50 -9.44 5.80 1.97
CA LEU A 50 -8.79 6.11 0.69
C LEU A 50 -9.69 6.96 -0.22
N ASN A 51 -10.99 6.71 -0.24
CA ASN A 51 -11.93 7.55 -0.97
C ASN A 51 -11.94 8.98 -0.43
N ASP A 52 -12.01 9.13 0.89
CA ASP A 52 -12.13 10.45 1.53
C ASP A 52 -10.81 11.25 1.52
N GLN A 53 -9.66 10.58 1.63
CA GLN A 53 -8.35 11.22 1.68
C GLN A 53 -7.74 11.50 0.31
N ILE A 54 -7.86 10.56 -0.64
CA ILE A 54 -7.19 10.62 -1.94
C ILE A 54 -8.13 10.46 -3.15
N GLY A 55 -9.44 10.27 -2.92
CA GLY A 55 -10.42 10.21 -4.01
C GLY A 55 -10.39 8.91 -4.83
N VAL A 56 -9.93 7.78 -4.25
CA VAL A 56 -9.94 6.50 -4.95
C VAL A 56 -11.36 5.96 -5.05
N VAL A 57 -11.84 5.79 -6.29
CA VAL A 57 -13.16 5.19 -6.59
C VAL A 57 -13.01 3.76 -7.10
N ASN A 58 -11.99 3.49 -7.92
CA ASN A 58 -11.70 2.15 -8.43
C ASN A 58 -10.62 1.46 -7.58
N PHE A 59 -11.02 0.42 -6.85
CA PHE A 59 -10.13 -0.36 -5.99
C PHE A 59 -9.59 -1.64 -6.63
N GLU A 60 -9.95 -1.94 -7.87
CA GLU A 60 -9.46 -3.14 -8.58
C GLU A 60 -7.92 -3.24 -8.61
N PRO A 61 -7.16 -2.17 -8.89
CA PRO A 61 -5.69 -2.23 -8.89
C PRO A 61 -5.07 -2.48 -7.51
N PHE A 62 -5.82 -2.21 -6.43
CA PHE A 62 -5.35 -2.39 -5.06
C PHE A 62 -5.53 -3.82 -4.54
N ARG A 63 -6.30 -4.66 -5.25
CA ARG A 63 -6.70 -6.00 -4.77
C ARG A 63 -5.52 -6.86 -4.34
N ASP A 64 -4.53 -7.03 -5.22
CA ASP A 64 -3.40 -7.91 -4.95
C ASP A 64 -2.54 -7.37 -3.81
N LEU A 65 -2.35 -6.04 -3.78
CA LEU A 65 -1.61 -5.36 -2.72
C LEU A 65 -2.30 -5.51 -1.36
N PHE A 66 -3.63 -5.39 -1.31
CA PHE A 66 -4.39 -5.53 -0.07
C PHE A 66 -4.34 -6.95 0.47
N MET A 67 -4.48 -7.93 -0.42
CA MET A 67 -4.40 -9.35 -0.03
C MET A 67 -2.98 -9.72 0.44
N ASP A 68 -1.95 -9.18 -0.19
CA ASP A 68 -0.56 -9.38 0.22
C ASP A 68 -0.28 -8.77 1.61
N ILE A 69 -0.74 -7.53 1.85
CA ILE A 69 -0.61 -6.88 3.16
C ILE A 69 -1.37 -7.66 4.24
N TYR A 70 -2.62 -8.03 3.97
CA TYR A 70 -3.44 -8.80 4.89
C TYR A 70 -2.78 -10.15 5.23
N GLY A 71 -2.28 -10.87 4.22
CA GLY A 71 -1.60 -12.15 4.41
C GLY A 71 -0.31 -12.04 5.24
N LYS A 72 0.45 -10.95 5.10
CA LYS A 72 1.71 -10.73 5.83
C LYS A 72 1.52 -10.24 7.26
N SER A 73 0.37 -9.67 7.58
CA SER A 73 0.11 -9.02 8.88
C SER A 73 -0.03 -9.95 10.09
N ARG A 74 -0.29 -11.24 9.85
CA ARG A 74 -0.65 -12.22 10.91
C ARG A 74 0.42 -13.31 10.99
N ALA A 75 0.84 -13.61 12.22
CA ALA A 75 1.59 -14.81 12.54
C ALA A 75 0.63 -15.87 13.09
N ALA A 76 0.82 -17.11 12.69
CA ALA A 76 0.00 -18.24 13.12
C ALA A 76 0.86 -19.21 13.94
N PHE A 77 0.42 -19.58 15.14
CA PHE A 77 1.10 -20.60 15.95
C PHE A 77 0.11 -21.56 16.60
N THR A 78 0.53 -22.81 16.79
CA THR A 78 -0.26 -23.86 17.41
C THR A 78 0.34 -24.19 18.77
N LEU A 79 -0.47 -24.08 19.83
CA LEU A 79 -0.01 -24.35 21.20
C LEU A 79 0.09 -25.85 21.50
N MET A 80 -0.93 -26.61 21.12
CA MET A 80 -1.05 -28.04 21.39
C MET A 80 -1.53 -28.78 20.15
N PRO A 81 -1.09 -30.04 19.93
CA PRO A 81 -1.61 -30.88 18.87
C PRO A 81 -3.15 -30.99 18.96
N ASN A 82 -3.82 -30.96 17.81
CA ASN A 82 -5.29 -31.04 17.68
C ASN A 82 -6.09 -29.81 18.16
N LEU A 83 -5.45 -28.69 18.52
CA LEU A 83 -6.14 -27.41 18.73
C LEU A 83 -6.09 -26.52 17.48
N PRO A 84 -7.08 -25.64 17.29
CA PRO A 84 -7.04 -24.66 16.21
C PRO A 84 -5.86 -23.69 16.37
N THR A 85 -5.27 -23.31 15.24
CA THR A 85 -4.15 -22.36 15.20
C THR A 85 -4.57 -20.98 15.69
N LEU A 86 -3.74 -20.36 16.53
CA LEU A 86 -3.95 -19.00 17.01
C LEU A 86 -3.29 -18.01 16.05
N ASN A 87 -4.04 -17.00 15.65
CA ASN A 87 -3.57 -15.91 14.81
C ASN A 87 -3.26 -14.69 15.66
N VAL A 88 -2.03 -14.21 15.61
CA VAL A 88 -1.57 -13.01 16.30
C VAL A 88 -1.09 -11.98 15.29
N HIS A 89 -1.53 -10.73 15.46
CA HIS A 89 -1.08 -9.63 14.64
C HIS A 89 0.20 -9.05 15.23
N GLN A 90 1.18 -8.75 14.37
CA GLN A 90 2.44 -8.16 14.80
C GLN A 90 2.24 -6.66 15.04
N LEU A 91 2.14 -6.27 16.31
CA LEU A 91 2.05 -4.88 16.74
C LEU A 91 3.45 -4.37 17.13
N LYS A 92 3.94 -3.35 16.44
CA LYS A 92 5.05 -2.51 16.89
C LYS A 92 4.55 -1.63 18.03
N LYS A 93 5.13 -1.71 19.22
CA LYS A 93 4.85 -0.73 20.27
C LYS A 93 5.60 0.57 19.93
N PRO A 94 4.93 1.69 19.57
CA PRO A 94 5.60 2.97 19.60
C PRO A 94 5.88 3.36 21.06
N LYS A 95 6.77 4.33 21.24
CA LYS A 95 7.14 4.85 22.57
C LYS A 95 5.95 5.40 23.37
N ASP A 96 4.84 5.71 22.68
CA ASP A 96 3.63 6.29 23.25
C ASP A 96 2.57 5.24 23.67
N GLY A 97 2.88 3.95 23.60
CA GLY A 97 2.01 2.87 24.09
C GLY A 97 0.85 2.48 23.16
N SER A 98 0.57 3.24 22.11
CA SER A 98 -0.41 2.95 21.06
C SER A 98 0.15 1.98 20.01
N GLY A 99 0.19 0.68 20.28
CA GLY A 99 0.76 -0.31 19.35
C GLY A 99 0.32 -0.12 17.89
N VAL A 100 1.24 0.15 16.96
CA VAL A 100 1.04 0.30 15.51
C VAL A 100 1.24 -1.04 14.83
N ILE A 101 0.44 -1.42 13.84
CA ILE A 101 0.71 -2.65 13.09
C ILE A 101 2.04 -2.50 12.34
N SER A 102 2.87 -3.56 12.36
CA SER A 102 4.12 -3.54 11.60
C SER A 102 3.85 -3.39 10.10
N THR A 103 4.00 -2.18 9.58
CA THR A 103 3.84 -1.92 8.14
C THR A 103 4.94 -2.60 7.33
N PHE A 104 4.54 -3.24 6.23
CA PHE A 104 5.42 -4.00 5.34
C PHE A 104 5.97 -3.18 4.17
N VAL A 105 5.30 -2.07 3.82
CA VAL A 105 5.74 -1.17 2.76
C VAL A 105 6.60 -0.07 3.38
N GLN A 106 7.89 -0.06 3.03
CA GLN A 106 8.85 0.96 3.44
C GLN A 106 9.24 1.84 2.25
N ILE A 107 9.58 3.10 2.55
CA ILE A 107 9.98 4.06 1.53
C ILE A 107 11.23 3.61 0.76
N ASP A 108 12.20 3.00 1.45
CA ASP A 108 13.42 2.46 0.85
C ASP A 108 13.14 1.42 -0.24
N GLY A 109 12.14 0.56 -0.01
CA GLY A 109 11.73 -0.45 -1.00
C GLY A 109 11.11 0.17 -2.25
N LEU A 110 10.41 1.30 -2.10
CA LEU A 110 9.87 2.05 -3.24
C LEU A 110 10.96 2.80 -4.00
N ILE A 111 11.95 3.37 -3.29
CA ILE A 111 13.11 4.02 -3.92
C ILE A 111 13.92 3.00 -4.73
N GLN A 112 14.14 1.78 -4.21
CA GLN A 112 14.78 0.71 -4.98
C GLN A 112 13.97 0.32 -6.23
N SER A 113 12.65 0.23 -6.10
CA SER A 113 11.76 -0.03 -7.23
C SER A 113 11.83 1.08 -8.27
N LEU A 114 11.97 2.35 -7.84
CA LEU A 114 12.14 3.50 -8.72
C LEU A 114 13.44 3.41 -9.54
N GLN A 115 14.55 3.02 -8.92
CA GLN A 115 15.83 2.81 -9.63
C GLN A 115 15.70 1.74 -10.71
N SER A 116 14.98 0.65 -10.44
CA SER A 116 14.70 -0.38 -11.45
C SER A 116 13.84 0.15 -12.61
N ALA A 117 12.89 1.05 -12.32
CA ALA A 117 12.07 1.68 -13.35
C ALA A 117 12.90 2.61 -14.26
N TYR A 118 13.87 3.34 -13.71
CA TYR A 118 14.80 4.17 -14.50
C TYR A 118 15.64 3.35 -15.49
N GLN A 119 16.08 2.16 -15.10
CA GLN A 119 16.80 1.25 -16.00
C GLN A 119 15.90 0.80 -17.18
N LEU A 120 14.61 0.56 -16.94
CA LEU A 120 13.65 0.22 -17.99
C LEU A 120 13.41 1.39 -18.96
N VAL A 121 13.40 2.63 -18.45
CA VAL A 121 13.31 3.84 -19.29
C VAL A 121 14.54 3.98 -20.18
N THR A 122 15.73 3.78 -19.61
CA THR A 122 17.00 3.84 -20.36
C THR A 122 17.08 2.77 -21.45
N THR A 123 16.52 1.58 -21.20
CA THR A 123 16.45 0.47 -22.17
C THR A 123 15.24 0.56 -23.12
N ALA A 124 14.49 1.68 -23.10
CA ALA A 124 13.33 1.96 -23.94
C ALA A 124 12.18 0.93 -23.84
N LYS A 125 12.08 0.20 -22.72
CA LYS A 125 10.96 -0.72 -22.42
C LYS A 125 9.80 0.01 -21.75
N PHE A 126 9.18 0.94 -22.46
CA PHE A 126 8.20 1.86 -21.87
C PHE A 126 6.95 1.19 -21.28
N SER A 127 6.42 0.14 -21.92
CA SER A 127 5.23 -0.55 -21.41
C SER A 127 5.48 -1.22 -20.05
N GLU A 128 6.68 -1.79 -19.84
CA GLU A 128 7.08 -2.38 -18.55
C GLU A 128 7.38 -1.29 -17.52
N ALA A 129 8.05 -0.21 -17.94
CA ALA A 129 8.34 0.93 -17.08
C ALA A 129 7.05 1.57 -16.55
N ILE A 130 6.06 1.85 -17.41
CA ILE A 130 4.76 2.43 -17.01
C ILE A 130 4.12 1.58 -15.91
N ARG A 131 4.04 0.24 -16.09
CA ARG A 131 3.48 -0.66 -15.09
C ARG A 131 4.23 -0.58 -13.76
N LYS A 132 5.56 -0.46 -13.79
CA LYS A 132 6.38 -0.31 -12.58
C LYS A 132 6.13 1.02 -11.86
N PHE A 133 6.02 2.14 -12.58
CA PHE A 133 5.70 3.42 -11.96
C PHE A 133 4.25 3.45 -11.42
N GLU A 134 3.30 2.82 -12.11
CA GLU A 134 1.92 2.69 -11.62
C GLU A 134 1.85 1.83 -10.35
N ASP A 135 2.59 0.72 -10.30
CA ASP A 135 2.71 -0.13 -9.10
C ASP A 135 3.32 0.63 -7.91
N ILE A 136 4.35 1.46 -8.14
CA ILE A 136 4.91 2.34 -7.09
C ILE A 136 3.84 3.33 -6.61
N LEU A 137 3.12 3.99 -7.53
CA LEU A 137 2.12 5.01 -7.20
C LEU A 137 0.98 4.44 -6.35
N ILE A 138 0.51 3.22 -6.64
CA ILE A 138 -0.52 2.52 -5.86
C ILE A 138 -0.02 2.14 -4.46
N LYS A 139 1.28 1.90 -4.28
CA LYS A 139 1.86 1.56 -2.97
C LYS A 139 2.09 2.77 -2.05
N VAL A 140 2.30 3.97 -2.60
CA VAL A 140 2.59 5.17 -1.79
C VAL A 140 1.51 5.49 -0.75
N PRO A 141 0.19 5.45 -1.05
CA PRO A 141 -0.86 5.70 -0.05
C PRO A 141 -0.90 4.73 1.12
N LEU A 142 -0.25 3.57 0.99
CA LEU A 142 -0.19 2.53 2.04
C LEU A 142 1.12 2.58 2.85
N LEU A 143 1.92 3.63 2.70
CA LEU A 143 3.10 3.86 3.52
C LEU A 143 2.71 4.32 4.93
N SER A 144 3.39 3.76 5.92
CA SER A 144 3.42 4.33 7.28
C SER A 144 4.68 5.16 7.41
N VAL A 145 4.52 6.45 7.60
CA VAL A 145 5.61 7.43 7.68
C VAL A 145 5.71 7.99 9.09
N ASN A 146 6.92 8.13 9.62
CA ASN A 146 7.15 8.63 10.99
C ASN A 146 7.68 10.06 11.02
N THR A 147 8.39 10.49 9.96
CA THR A 147 9.02 11.81 9.91
C THR A 147 8.44 12.69 8.81
N LYS A 148 8.49 14.01 9.01
CA LYS A 148 8.10 14.98 7.97
C LYS A 148 8.99 14.89 6.72
N GLN A 149 10.23 14.41 6.87
CA GLN A 149 11.17 14.24 5.75
C GLN A 149 10.69 13.09 4.83
N GLU A 150 10.44 11.92 5.40
CA GLU A 150 9.86 10.78 4.69
C GLU A 150 8.52 11.13 4.01
N GLN A 151 7.70 12.00 4.63
CA GLN A 151 6.45 12.46 4.03
C GLN A 151 6.70 13.29 2.77
N ASN A 152 7.67 14.21 2.82
CA ASN A 152 8.04 15.02 1.67
C ASN A 152 8.63 14.17 0.55
N GLU A 153 9.45 13.16 0.89
CA GLU A 153 10.00 12.21 -0.08
C GLU A 153 8.90 11.38 -0.76
N ALA A 154 7.89 10.92 -0.01
CA ALA A 154 6.73 10.23 -0.58
C ALA A 154 5.93 11.12 -1.55
N LEU A 155 5.75 12.41 -1.21
CA LEU A 155 5.09 13.37 -2.10
C LEU A 155 5.92 13.66 -3.36
N GLU A 156 7.25 13.74 -3.23
CA GLU A 156 8.14 13.88 -4.37
C GLU A 156 8.10 12.64 -5.27
N LEU A 157 8.06 11.45 -4.69
CA LEU A 157 7.94 10.18 -5.40
C LEU A 157 6.67 10.13 -6.25
N ILE A 158 5.53 10.61 -5.74
CA ILE A 158 4.28 10.73 -6.52
C ILE A 158 4.48 11.64 -7.73
N LYS A 159 5.10 12.80 -7.53
CA LYS A 159 5.36 13.76 -8.63
C LYS A 159 6.23 13.11 -9.71
N VAL A 160 7.34 12.48 -9.31
CA VAL A 160 8.24 11.78 -10.23
C VAL A 160 7.47 10.69 -11.00
N CYS A 161 6.76 9.79 -10.32
CA CYS A 161 6.02 8.72 -10.98
C CYS A 161 5.00 9.27 -12.00
N ARG A 162 4.28 10.34 -11.64
CA ARG A 162 3.32 11.00 -12.55
C ARG A 162 3.99 11.53 -13.81
N GLU A 163 5.09 12.27 -13.69
CA GLU A 163 5.81 12.86 -14.83
C GLU A 163 6.33 11.77 -15.77
N TYR A 164 6.87 10.68 -15.22
CA TYR A 164 7.37 9.55 -16.00
C TYR A 164 6.26 8.77 -16.70
N ILE A 165 5.15 8.49 -16.01
CA ILE A 165 3.99 7.81 -16.62
C ILE A 165 3.43 8.64 -17.77
N LEU A 166 3.22 9.94 -17.56
CA LEU A 166 2.70 10.85 -18.57
C LEU A 166 3.63 10.88 -19.79
N GLY A 167 4.92 11.10 -19.57
CA GLY A 167 5.93 11.16 -20.62
C GLY A 167 6.01 9.87 -21.45
N MET A 168 6.07 8.71 -20.79
CA MET A 168 6.15 7.42 -21.49
C MET A 168 4.86 7.03 -22.21
N LYS A 169 3.69 7.40 -21.68
CA LYS A 169 2.40 7.20 -22.37
C LYS A 169 2.35 8.04 -23.64
N MET A 170 2.76 9.32 -23.58
CA MET A 170 2.84 10.18 -24.76
C MET A 170 3.82 9.64 -25.81
N GLU A 171 5.01 9.18 -25.39
CA GLU A 171 6.01 8.62 -26.30
C GLU A 171 5.54 7.29 -26.93
N THR A 172 4.76 6.50 -26.20
CA THR A 172 4.16 5.25 -26.71
C THR A 172 3.06 5.55 -27.73
N GLU A 173 2.18 6.51 -27.46
CA GLU A 173 1.15 6.96 -28.42
C GLU A 173 1.78 7.56 -29.68
N ARG A 174 2.83 8.38 -29.54
CA ARG A 174 3.58 8.94 -30.67
C ARG A 174 4.12 7.84 -31.59
N ARG A 175 4.58 6.72 -31.03
CA ARG A 175 5.09 5.56 -31.80
C ARG A 175 3.97 4.76 -32.48
N ASN A 176 2.76 4.80 -31.96
CA ASN A 176 1.60 4.09 -32.51
C ASN A 176 0.94 4.83 -33.68
N LEU A 177 1.13 6.16 -33.80
CA LEU A 177 0.61 6.95 -34.93
C LEU A 177 1.26 6.56 -36.27
N ALA A 178 0.46 6.48 -37.32
CA ALA A 178 0.93 6.17 -38.67
C ALA A 178 1.80 7.31 -39.24
N LYS A 179 2.81 7.00 -40.04
CA LYS A 179 3.71 8.01 -40.66
C LYS A 179 3.25 8.50 -42.03
N SER A 180 2.13 7.96 -42.51
CA SER A 180 1.70 8.05 -43.91
C SER A 180 0.98 9.36 -44.22
N GLN A 181 0.25 9.92 -43.25
CA GLN A 181 -0.52 11.14 -43.42
C GLN A 181 0.28 12.36 -42.93
N PRO A 182 0.23 13.51 -43.64
CA PRO A 182 0.95 14.72 -43.23
C PRO A 182 0.46 15.25 -41.88
N ASP A 183 -0.84 15.14 -41.58
CA ASP A 183 -1.41 15.58 -40.29
C ASP A 183 -0.87 14.76 -39.11
N ASP A 184 -0.67 13.46 -39.31
CA ASP A 184 -0.09 12.58 -38.28
C ASP A 184 1.38 12.94 -38.01
N GLN A 185 2.12 13.41 -39.02
CA GLN A 185 3.50 13.88 -38.84
C GLN A 185 3.56 15.16 -37.99
N VAL A 186 2.63 16.10 -38.21
CA VAL A 186 2.51 17.30 -37.36
C VAL A 186 2.20 16.88 -35.91
N ARG A 187 1.24 15.97 -35.72
CA ARG A 187 0.88 15.48 -34.39
C ARG A 187 2.03 14.76 -33.68
N GLN A 188 2.86 14.01 -34.40
CA GLN A 188 4.05 13.37 -33.84
C GLN A 188 5.08 14.40 -33.37
N CYS A 189 5.29 15.48 -34.13
CA CYS A 189 6.18 16.58 -33.74
C CYS A 189 5.66 17.33 -32.51
N GLU A 190 4.34 17.59 -32.43
CA GLU A 190 3.70 18.19 -31.25
C GLU A 190 3.91 17.33 -30.00
N MET A 191 3.65 16.02 -30.09
CA MET A 191 3.84 15.10 -28.96
C MET A 191 5.30 15.04 -28.50
N ALA A 192 6.25 15.04 -29.45
CA ALA A 192 7.68 15.11 -29.12
C ALA A 192 8.01 16.42 -28.40
N ALA A 193 7.50 17.56 -28.87
CA ALA A 193 7.69 18.86 -28.22
C ALA A 193 7.08 18.89 -26.81
N TYR A 194 5.89 18.34 -26.59
CA TYR A 194 5.31 18.23 -25.24
C TYR A 194 6.14 17.34 -24.32
N PHE A 195 6.71 16.26 -24.84
CA PHE A 195 7.54 15.36 -24.04
C PHE A 195 8.79 16.07 -23.47
N THR A 196 9.35 17.05 -24.19
CA THR A 196 10.50 17.85 -23.70
C THR A 196 10.19 18.67 -22.43
N HIS A 197 8.91 18.95 -22.17
CA HIS A 197 8.45 19.71 -21.02
C HIS A 197 8.24 18.84 -19.77
N CYS A 198 8.24 17.51 -19.91
CA CYS A 198 8.13 16.60 -18.77
C CYS A 198 9.36 16.72 -17.86
N GLN A 199 9.13 16.74 -16.54
CA GLN A 199 10.21 16.88 -15.56
C GLN A 199 10.90 15.54 -15.27
N LEU A 200 11.72 15.10 -16.22
CA LEU A 200 12.52 13.88 -16.09
C LEU A 200 13.92 14.16 -15.54
N GLN A 201 14.59 13.12 -15.07
CA GLN A 201 16.02 13.20 -14.76
C GLN A 201 16.81 13.55 -16.02
N LEU A 202 17.92 14.27 -15.86
CA LEU A 202 18.70 14.83 -16.96
C LEU A 202 19.07 13.77 -18.02
N ILE A 203 19.47 12.58 -17.59
CA ILE A 203 19.84 11.46 -18.47
C ILE A 203 18.68 11.08 -19.41
N HIS A 204 17.46 10.95 -18.87
CA HIS A 204 16.29 10.60 -19.66
C HIS A 204 15.79 11.79 -20.49
N LYS A 205 15.91 13.03 -19.97
CA LYS A 205 15.57 14.25 -20.71
C LYS A 205 16.46 14.46 -21.94
N THR A 206 17.73 14.04 -21.89
CA THR A 206 18.58 14.05 -23.08
C THR A 206 18.08 13.09 -24.16
N LEU A 207 17.49 11.94 -23.79
CA LEU A 207 16.90 11.00 -24.74
C LEU A 207 15.66 11.56 -25.44
N THR A 208 14.92 12.46 -24.81
CA THR A 208 13.72 13.09 -25.38
C THR A 208 14.05 14.24 -26.34
N LEU A 209 15.24 14.84 -26.21
CA LEU A 209 15.70 15.99 -26.99
C LEU A 209 16.53 15.60 -28.23
N ARG A 210 16.94 14.33 -28.31
CA ARG A 210 17.60 13.76 -29.50
C ARG A 210 16.58 13.41 -30.57
#